data_AF-A0A015I7K7-F1
#
_entry.id   AF-A0A015I7K7-F1
#
_cell.length_a   1.000
_cell.length_b   1.000
_cell.length_c   1.000
_cell.angle_alpha   90.00
_cell.angle_beta   90.00
_cell.angle_gamma   90.00
#
_symmetry.space_group_name_H-M   'P 1'
#
loop_
_entity.id
_entity.type
_entity.pdbx_description
1 polymer ?
#
loop_
_entity_poly.entity_id
_entity_poly.type
_entity_poly.pdbx_seq_one_letter_code
_entity_poly.pdbx_strand_id
1 'polypeptide(L)'
;MTYHQESHQLELCQHLTDWVICDSQPLTVLESPAFKQLIFQLDLKFQIPNPKYIKLLIYKAYNYLKSLIIEKLEKDANAVSLTCDLWTGCNRQDAFAVLLK
;
A
#
# COMPACT_ATOMS: atom_id res chain seq x y z
N MET A 1 1.84 -12.02 29.13
CA MET A 1 1.80 -12.23 27.67
C MET A 1 3.08 -11.68 27.10
N THR A 2 3.91 -12.52 26.49
CA THR A 2 5.23 -12.13 25.95
C THR A 2 5.10 -11.81 24.47
N TYR A 3 5.46 -10.58 24.10
CA TYR A 3 5.48 -10.10 22.71
C TYR A 3 6.49 -10.86 21.87
N HIS A 4 6.34 -10.76 20.54
CA HIS A 4 7.44 -11.12 19.63
C HIS A 4 8.64 -10.22 19.87
N GLN A 5 9.84 -10.72 19.55
CA GLN A 5 11.00 -9.85 19.38
C GLN A 5 10.67 -8.76 18.35
N GLU A 6 11.14 -7.55 18.58
CA GLU A 6 10.83 -6.35 17.79
C GLU A 6 11.08 -6.55 16.28
N SER A 7 12.11 -7.33 15.93
CA SER A 7 12.44 -7.68 14.54
C SER A 7 11.34 -8.49 13.84
N HIS A 8 10.77 -9.50 14.51
CA HIS A 8 9.75 -10.36 13.92
C HIS A 8 8.40 -9.63 13.79
N GLN A 9 8.09 -8.75 14.75
CA GLN A 9 6.92 -7.89 14.66
C GLN A 9 7.01 -6.94 13.44
N LEU A 10 8.19 -6.40 13.16
CA LEU A 10 8.42 -5.51 12.01
C LEU A 10 8.28 -6.27 10.68
N GLU A 11 8.80 -7.50 10.59
CA GLU A 11 8.68 -8.36 9.42
C GLU A 11 7.21 -8.68 9.09
N LEU A 12 6.42 -9.06 10.11
CA LEU A 12 4.99 -9.29 9.94
C LEU A 12 4.24 -8.01 9.54
N CYS A 13 4.63 -6.85 10.07
CA CYS A 13 4.09 -5.56 9.63
C CYS A 13 4.41 -5.26 8.16
N GLN A 14 5.61 -5.61 7.71
CA GLN A 14 6.03 -5.45 6.32
C GLN A 14 5.18 -6.33 5.40
N HIS A 15 5.03 -7.61 5.72
CA HIS A 15 4.19 -8.53 4.95
C HIS A 15 2.72 -8.10 4.88
N LEU A 16 2.17 -7.61 6.00
CA LEU A 16 0.82 -7.05 6.02
C LEU A 16 0.71 -5.81 5.11
N THR A 17 1.73 -4.95 5.11
CA THR A 17 1.78 -3.77 4.23
C THR A 17 1.85 -4.18 2.77
N ASP A 18 2.68 -5.16 2.44
CA ASP A 18 2.85 -5.67 1.09
C ASP A 18 1.53 -6.28 0.58
N TRP A 19 0.85 -7.09 1.39
CA TRP A 19 -0.47 -7.62 1.07
C TRP A 19 -1.49 -6.50 0.81
N VAL A 20 -1.51 -5.45 1.64
CA VAL A 20 -2.40 -4.29 1.41
C VAL A 20 -2.13 -3.63 0.05
N ILE A 21 -0.86 -3.48 -0.34
CA ILE A 21 -0.46 -2.86 -1.60
C ILE A 21 -0.76 -3.77 -2.79
N CYS A 22 -0.26 -5.00 -2.76
CA CYS A 22 -0.33 -5.95 -3.87
C CYS A 22 -1.78 -6.34 -4.20
N ASP A 23 -2.62 -6.51 -3.19
CA ASP A 23 -4.02 -6.91 -3.37
C ASP A 23 -4.99 -5.71 -3.33
N SER A 24 -4.48 -4.48 -3.36
CA SER A 24 -5.27 -3.23 -3.35
C SER A 24 -6.33 -3.21 -2.24
N GLN A 25 -5.99 -3.71 -1.06
CA GLN A 25 -6.93 -3.82 0.05
C GLN A 25 -7.25 -2.44 0.62
N PRO A 26 -8.50 -2.16 1.00
CA PRO A 26 -8.82 -0.93 1.69
C PRO A 26 -8.19 -0.92 3.09
N LEU A 27 -7.63 0.20 3.51
CA LEU A 27 -7.03 0.32 4.85
C LEU A 27 -8.03 0.07 5.99
N THR A 28 -9.33 0.20 5.72
CA THR A 28 -10.41 -0.12 6.67
C THR A 28 -10.43 -1.59 7.08
N VAL A 29 -9.80 -2.49 6.31
CA VAL A 29 -9.68 -3.91 6.68
C VAL A 29 -8.93 -4.09 8.01
N LEU A 30 -7.95 -3.22 8.28
CA LEU A 30 -7.17 -3.21 9.52
C LEU A 30 -7.99 -2.82 10.74
N GLU A 31 -9.14 -2.17 10.54
CA GLU A 31 -10.07 -1.78 11.60
C GLU A 31 -11.15 -2.84 11.84
N SER A 32 -11.39 -3.72 10.87
CA SER A 32 -12.40 -4.78 10.91
C SER A 32 -12.20 -5.73 12.11
N PRO A 33 -13.21 -5.89 12.98
CA PRO A 33 -13.14 -6.83 14.10
C PRO A 33 -12.92 -8.28 13.67
N ALA A 34 -13.57 -8.70 12.58
CA ALA A 34 -13.45 -10.07 12.05
C ALA A 34 -12.04 -10.35 11.53
N PHE A 35 -11.43 -9.39 10.84
CA PHE A 35 -10.04 -9.50 10.39
C PHE A 35 -9.08 -9.57 11.57
N LYS A 36 -9.24 -8.69 12.57
CA LYS A 36 -8.44 -8.71 13.79
C LYS A 36 -8.53 -10.05 14.51
N GLN A 37 -9.74 -10.62 14.58
CA GLN A 37 -9.94 -11.93 15.18
C GLN A 37 -9.23 -13.05 14.40
N LEU A 38 -9.34 -13.05 13.06
CA LEU A 38 -8.63 -14.01 12.22
C LEU A 38 -7.12 -13.96 12.45
N ILE A 39 -6.53 -12.77 12.38
CA ILE A 39 -5.09 -12.58 12.56
C ILE A 39 -4.66 -13.00 13.97
N PHE A 40 -5.44 -12.65 15.00
CA PHE A 40 -5.16 -13.07 16.38
C PHE A 40 -5.17 -14.61 16.54
N GLN A 41 -6.06 -15.32 15.84
CA GLN A 41 -6.07 -16.79 15.87
C GLN A 41 -4.87 -17.40 15.13
N LEU A 42 -4.36 -16.73 14.08
CA LEU A 42 -3.16 -17.17 13.36
C LEU A 42 -1.89 -16.90 14.16
N ASP A 43 -1.79 -15.75 14.82
CA ASP A 43 -0.68 -15.37 15.67
C ASP A 43 -1.13 -14.47 16.84
N LEU A 44 -1.17 -15.06 18.04
CA LEU A 44 -1.59 -14.40 19.28
C LEU A 44 -0.65 -13.26 19.72
N LYS A 45 0.60 -13.26 19.26
CA LYS A 45 1.62 -12.30 19.67
C LYS A 45 1.75 -11.14 18.69
N PHE A 46 1.21 -11.27 17.49
CA PHE A 46 1.27 -10.21 16.48
C PHE A 46 0.28 -9.09 16.81
N GLN A 47 0.80 -7.87 16.93
CA GLN A 47 -0.02 -6.67 17.06
C GLN A 47 -0.29 -6.05 15.70
N ILE A 48 -1.56 -6.01 15.29
CA ILE A 48 -1.92 -5.31 14.05
C ILE A 48 -1.54 -3.83 14.20
N PRO A 49 -0.73 -3.28 13.28
CA PRO A 49 -0.28 -1.90 13.36
C PRO A 49 -1.42 -0.92 13.11
N ASN A 50 -1.23 0.31 13.57
CA ASN A 50 -2.17 1.40 13.30
C ASN A 50 -2.28 1.66 11.79
N PRO A 51 -3.49 1.84 11.21
CA PRO A 51 -3.66 2.18 9.80
C PRO A 51 -2.84 3.40 9.34
N LYS A 52 -2.63 4.38 10.23
CA LYS A 52 -1.77 5.55 9.95
C LYS A 52 -0.31 5.16 9.74
N TYR A 53 0.18 4.16 10.48
CA TYR A 53 1.54 3.64 10.32
C TYR A 53 1.69 2.90 8.99
N ILE A 54 0.73 2.04 8.63
CA ILE A 54 0.69 1.37 7.33
C ILE A 54 0.66 2.40 6.19
N LYS A 55 -0.16 3.44 6.31
CA LYS A 55 -0.20 4.55 5.34
C LYS A 55 1.16 5.24 5.18
N LEU A 56 1.92 5.41 6.27
CA LEU A 56 3.28 5.97 6.23
C LEU A 56 4.24 5.03 5.49
N LEU A 57 4.15 3.71 5.71
CA LEU A 57 4.97 2.73 5.00
C LEU A 57 4.67 2.72 3.49
N ILE A 58 3.39 2.74 3.12
CA ILE A 58 2.97 2.85 1.71
C ILE A 58 3.55 4.12 1.07
N TYR A 59 3.48 5.26 1.76
CA TYR A 59 4.04 6.52 1.24
C TYR A 59 5.58 6.46 1.07
N LYS A 60 6.29 5.84 2.01
CA LYS A 60 7.74 5.62 1.88
C LYS A 60 8.07 4.72 0.69
N ALA A 61 7.36 3.60 0.53
CA ALA A 61 7.54 2.69 -0.60
C ALA A 61 7.27 3.40 -1.94
N TYR A 62 6.18 4.18 -2.01
CA TYR A 62 5.85 4.98 -3.19
C TYR A 62 6.97 5.96 -3.57
N ASN A 63 7.47 6.76 -2.62
CA ASN A 63 8.51 7.75 -2.92
C ASN A 63 9.80 7.09 -3.40
N TYR A 64 10.19 5.98 -2.76
CA TYR A 64 11.37 5.21 -3.16
C TYR A 64 11.22 4.68 -4.59
N LEU A 65 10.12 3.99 -4.89
CA LEU A 65 9.86 3.42 -6.21
C LEU A 65 9.71 4.50 -7.28
N LYS A 66 9.05 5.62 -6.96
CA LYS A 66 8.91 6.76 -7.86
C LYS A 66 10.27 7.30 -8.29
N SER A 67 11.19 7.52 -7.35
CA SER A 67 12.54 7.98 -7.67
C SER A 67 13.28 7.03 -8.61
N LEU A 68 13.19 5.72 -8.35
CA LEU A 68 13.80 4.70 -9.21
C LEU A 68 13.19 4.67 -10.62
N ILE A 69 11.86 4.77 -10.72
CA ILE A 69 11.16 4.77 -12.00
C ILE A 69 11.53 6.02 -12.81
N ILE A 70 11.60 7.20 -12.18
CA ILE A 70 12.02 8.43 -12.85
C ILE A 70 13.45 8.30 -13.37
N GLU A 71 14.39 7.83 -12.54
CA GLU A 71 15.77 7.62 -12.96
C GLU A 71 15.87 6.66 -14.15
N LYS A 72 15.07 5.58 -14.13
CA LYS A 72 15.03 4.62 -15.24
C LYS A 72 14.44 5.23 -16.52
N LEU A 73 13.40 6.04 -16.41
CA LEU A 73 12.80 6.75 -17.55
C LEU A 73 13.79 7.73 -18.17
N GLU A 74 14.52 8.50 -17.34
CA GLU A 74 15.51 9.47 -17.83
C GLU A 74 16.69 8.80 -18.55
N LYS A 75 17.10 7.61 -18.12
CA LYS A 75 18.22 6.87 -18.72
C LYS A 75 17.84 6.09 -19.97
N ASP A 76 16.71 5.39 -19.92
CA ASP A 76 16.41 4.33 -20.89
C ASP A 76 15.31 4.70 -21.89
N ALA A 77 14.49 5.73 -21.62
CA ALA A 77 13.33 6.03 -22.44
C ALA A 77 13.67 6.97 -23.61
N ASN A 78 13.64 6.43 -24.83
CA ASN A 78 13.75 7.23 -26.07
C ASN A 78 12.46 7.97 -26.40
N ALA A 79 11.31 7.42 -26.01
CA ALA A 79 9.99 8.02 -26.19
C ALA A 79 9.05 7.50 -25.09
N VAL A 80 8.06 8.30 -24.73
CA VAL A 80 7.02 7.94 -23.75
C VAL A 80 5.65 8.17 -24.34
N SER A 81 4.71 7.28 -24.04
CA SER A 81 3.30 7.44 -24.40
C SER A 81 2.47 7.70 -23.15
N LEU A 82 1.60 8.70 -23.22
CA LEU A 82 0.66 9.01 -22.15
C LEU A 82 -0.76 8.75 -22.67
N THR A 83 -1.50 7.96 -21.92
CA THR A 83 -2.96 7.82 -22.08
C THR A 83 -3.65 8.64 -21.01
N CYS A 84 -4.57 9.50 -21.44
CA CYS A 84 -5.36 10.34 -20.56
C CYS A 84 -6.82 9.91 -20.68
N ASP A 85 -7.43 9.57 -19.54
CA ASP A 85 -8.83 9.19 -19.45
C ASP A 85 -9.59 10.26 -18.65
N LEU A 86 -10.72 10.72 -19.20
CA LEU A 86 -11.61 11.68 -18.55
C LEU A 86 -12.98 11.05 -18.39
N TRP A 87 -13.54 11.09 -17.18
CA TRP A 87 -14.90 10.63 -16.93
C TRP A 87 -15.57 11.46 -15.83
N THR A 88 -16.90 11.57 -15.90
CA THR A 88 -17.70 12.16 -14.83
C THR A 88 -18.29 11.04 -13.98
N GLY A 89 -17.97 11.03 -12.69
CA GLY A 89 -18.50 10.08 -11.73
C GLY A 89 -19.99 10.28 -11.47
N CYS A 90 -20.69 9.22 -11.05
CA CYS A 90 -22.11 9.29 -10.67
C CYS A 90 -22.36 10.26 -9.48
N ASN A 91 -21.32 10.56 -8.72
CA ASN A 91 -21.30 11.58 -7.67
C ASN A 91 -21.14 13.03 -8.19
N ARG A 92 -21.22 13.24 -9.52
CA ARG A 92 -21.00 14.51 -10.22
C ARG A 92 -19.62 15.12 -9.99
N GLN A 93 -18.62 14.27 -9.75
CA GLN A 93 -17.23 14.68 -9.70
C GLN A 93 -16.54 14.28 -11.00
N ASP A 94 -15.90 15.24 -11.65
CA ASP A 94 -15.09 14.98 -12.83
C ASP A 94 -13.73 14.43 -12.40
N ALA A 95 -13.29 13.37 -13.05
CA ALA A 95 -12.04 12.69 -12.77
C ALA A 95 -11.18 12.64 -14.04
N PHE A 96 -9.88 12.91 -13.86
CA PHE A 96 -8.86 12.89 -14.90
C PHE A 96 -7.74 11.96 -14.46
N ALA A 97 -7.52 10.88 -15.20
CA ALA A 97 -6.40 9.97 -14.99
C ALA A 97 -5.38 10.09 -16.11
N VAL A 98 -4.10 10.00 -15.73
CA VAL A 98 -2.98 9.94 -16.66
C VAL A 98 -2.19 8.67 -16.37
N LEU A 99 -1.97 7.87 -17.40
CA LEU A 99 -1.22 6.61 -17.33
C LEU A 99 -0.06 6.66 -18.32
N LEU A 100 1.13 6.31 -17.85
CA LEU A 100 2.31 6.10 -18.68
C LEU A 100 2.26 4.68 -19.25
N LYS A 101 2.41 4.53 -20.58
CA LYS A 101 2.50 3.24 -21.28
C LYS A 101 3.91 2.94 -21.75
#